data_AF-A0A8X6QBJ9-F1
#
_entry.id   AF-A0A8X6QBJ9-F1
#
_cell.length_a   1.000
_cell.length_b   1.000
_cell.length_c   1.000
_cell.angle_alpha   90.00
_cell.angle_beta   90.00
_cell.angle_gamma   90.00
#
_symmetry.space_group_name_H-M   'P 1'
#
loop_
_entity.id
_entity.type
_entity.pdbx_description
1 polymer ?
#
loop_
_entity_poly.entity_id
_entity_poly.type
_entity_poly.pdbx_seq_one_letter_code
_entity_poly.pdbx_strand_id
1 'polypeptide(L)'
;CFLDEFLKMGVEEDGSVPPMKFEQVSFSHPITIGYTSGSTGVPKCIVHGSSILIAVANYVLINFDTDRDSRWFSVMPAGTAIWISKITKHFLGQTIVLYEGSPYFLSPTSFWDVLEKHKISHILMFPRALDEMEKRNYSPTKKHDLPLVRLTTVGCATKPKTYDFLLRVLKDSVYSTSLGCTELSQLALFRELTLPAYKGQMNAATLGMPMQVFDDD
;
A
#
# COMPACT_ATOMS: atom_id res chain seq x y z
N CYS A 1 23.97 1.07 9.01
CA CYS A 1 24.61 0.20 8.01
C CYS A 1 24.50 0.92 6.68
N PHE A 2 25.60 1.43 6.15
CA PHE A 2 25.60 2.06 4.83
C PHE A 2 25.50 0.97 3.75
N LEU A 3 24.93 1.28 2.59
CA LEU A 3 24.67 0.31 1.52
C LEU A 3 25.92 -0.50 1.15
N ASP A 4 27.07 0.16 1.05
CA ASP A 4 28.33 -0.49 0.68
C ASP A 4 28.82 -1.50 1.73
N GLU A 5 28.58 -1.22 3.02
CA GLU A 5 28.88 -2.17 4.10
C GLU A 5 27.97 -3.38 4.03
N PHE A 6 26.66 -3.15 3.82
CA PHE A 6 25.69 -4.23 3.66
C PHE A 6 26.00 -5.12 2.46
N LEU A 7 26.33 -4.53 1.32
CA LEU A 7 26.68 -5.28 0.11
C LEU A 7 27.93 -6.15 0.32
N LYS A 8 28.93 -5.65 1.06
CA LYS A 8 30.14 -6.43 1.39
C LYS A 8 29.86 -7.65 2.28
N MET A 9 28.80 -7.66 3.08
CA MET A 9 28.46 -8.81 3.93
C MET A 9 28.06 -10.05 3.12
N GLY A 10 27.63 -9.87 1.86
CA GLY A 10 27.21 -10.97 0.99
C GLY A 10 28.29 -11.44 0.01
N VAL A 11 29.53 -10.99 0.18
CA VAL A 11 30.65 -11.28 -0.73
C VAL A 11 31.73 -12.04 0.05
N GLU A 12 32.18 -13.16 -0.52
CA GLU A 12 33.27 -13.96 0.04
C GLU A 12 34.63 -13.23 -0.10
N GLU A 13 35.67 -13.71 0.60
CA GLU A 13 37.01 -13.09 0.56
C GLU A 13 37.62 -13.03 -0.86
N ASP A 14 37.21 -13.95 -1.75
CA ASP A 14 37.64 -14.00 -3.15
C ASP A 14 36.82 -13.08 -4.09
N GLY A 15 35.86 -12.34 -3.55
CA GLY A 15 34.99 -11.45 -4.31
C GLY A 15 33.76 -12.13 -4.94
N SER A 16 33.56 -13.43 -4.72
CA SER A 16 32.39 -14.15 -5.23
C SER A 16 31.15 -13.92 -4.37
N VAL A 17 29.97 -14.03 -5.00
CA VAL A 17 28.68 -14.01 -4.30
C VAL A 17 28.14 -15.44 -4.26
N PRO A 18 27.96 -16.05 -3.08
CA PRO A 18 27.47 -17.41 -2.99
C PRO A 18 26.03 -17.49 -3.52
N PRO A 19 25.62 -18.64 -4.08
CA PRO A 19 24.27 -18.80 -4.60
C PRO A 19 23.24 -18.68 -3.46
N MET A 20 22.18 -17.90 -3.69
CA MET A 20 21.07 -17.82 -2.74
C MET A 20 20.38 -19.19 -2.61
N LYS A 21 20.24 -19.66 -1.37
CA LYS A 21 19.48 -20.87 -1.04
C LYS A 21 18.15 -20.46 -0.41
N PHE A 22 17.04 -20.97 -0.95
CA PHE A 22 15.70 -20.70 -0.44
C PHE A 22 15.14 -21.96 0.23
N GLU A 23 14.97 -21.90 1.54
CA GLU A 23 14.39 -23.00 2.32
C GLU A 23 12.96 -23.28 1.85
N GLN A 24 12.65 -24.55 1.62
CA GLN A 24 11.30 -24.96 1.24
C GLN A 24 10.48 -25.17 2.50
N VAL A 25 9.47 -24.32 2.69
CA VAL A 25 8.65 -24.31 3.90
C VAL A 25 7.21 -24.71 3.61
N SER A 26 6.49 -25.15 4.65
CA SER A 26 5.08 -25.49 4.51
C SER A 26 4.22 -24.24 4.23
N PHE A 27 3.03 -24.45 3.69
CA PHE A 27 2.06 -23.38 3.41
C PHE A 27 1.71 -22.51 4.63
N SER A 28 1.72 -23.11 5.82
CA SER A 28 1.44 -22.46 7.10
C SER A 28 2.67 -21.93 7.82
N HIS A 29 3.86 -22.04 7.23
CA HIS A 29 5.10 -21.59 7.87
C HIS A 29 5.02 -20.09 8.20
N PRO A 30 5.33 -19.68 9.45
CA PRO A 30 5.19 -18.30 9.89
C PRO A 30 6.18 -17.38 9.15
N ILE A 31 5.69 -16.27 8.58
CA ILE A 31 6.53 -15.31 7.85
C ILE A 31 6.42 -13.87 8.35
N THR A 32 5.36 -13.52 9.08
CA THR A 32 5.26 -12.20 9.72
C THR A 32 4.72 -12.31 11.13
N ILE A 33 5.21 -11.41 11.98
CA ILE A 33 4.70 -11.18 13.33
C ILE A 33 4.33 -9.71 13.42
N GLY A 34 3.04 -9.44 13.67
CA GLY A 34 2.50 -8.09 13.86
C GLY A 34 1.97 -7.92 15.28
N TYR A 35 2.26 -6.76 15.89
CA TYR A 35 1.74 -6.43 17.21
C TYR A 35 0.60 -5.41 17.10
N THR A 36 -0.51 -5.65 17.79
CA THR A 36 -1.64 -4.71 17.86
C THR A 36 -1.85 -4.20 19.28
N SER A 37 -2.24 -2.92 19.41
CA SER A 37 -2.65 -2.32 20.68
C SER A 37 -4.04 -2.85 21.05
N GLY A 38 -4.10 -3.96 21.79
CA GLY A 38 -5.36 -4.46 22.34
C GLY A 38 -6.03 -3.45 23.26
N SER A 39 -7.36 -3.52 23.42
CA SER A 39 -8.14 -2.61 24.28
C SER A 39 -7.86 -2.79 25.79
N THR A 40 -7.30 -3.93 26.21
CA THR A 40 -7.11 -4.29 27.62
C THR A 40 -5.84 -5.17 27.81
N GLY A 41 -4.64 -4.59 27.65
CA GLY A 41 -3.40 -5.27 28.08
C GLY A 41 -2.19 -5.13 27.16
N VAL A 42 -1.24 -6.06 27.31
CA VAL A 42 -0.01 -6.19 26.50
C VAL A 42 -0.37 -6.34 25.01
N PRO A 43 0.40 -5.77 24.07
CA PRO A 43 0.13 -5.90 22.65
C PRO A 43 -0.09 -7.34 22.21
N LYS A 44 -1.15 -7.59 21.42
CA LYS A 44 -1.46 -8.92 20.92
C LYS A 44 -0.49 -9.27 19.79
N CYS A 45 0.10 -10.46 19.88
CA CYS A 45 1.00 -11.00 18.86
C CYS A 45 0.17 -11.75 17.81
N ILE A 46 0.15 -11.24 16.58
CA ILE A 46 -0.53 -11.85 15.44
C ILE A 46 0.55 -12.46 14.54
N VAL A 47 0.41 -13.76 14.24
CA VAL A 47 1.33 -14.49 13.37
C VAL A 47 0.62 -14.83 12.07
N HIS A 48 1.24 -14.51 10.93
CA HIS A 48 0.75 -14.91 9.62
C HIS A 48 1.69 -15.93 8.98
N GLY A 49 1.08 -16.98 8.44
CA GLY A 49 1.78 -18.01 7.65
C GLY A 49 2.03 -17.56 6.21
N SER A 50 2.81 -18.34 5.47
CA SER A 50 3.19 -18.08 4.07
C SER A 50 1.98 -17.94 3.13
N SER A 51 0.85 -18.53 3.49
CA SER A 51 -0.45 -18.41 2.82
C SER A 51 -0.89 -16.96 2.55
N ILE A 52 -0.49 -16.01 3.40
CA ILE A 52 -0.86 -14.60 3.24
C ILE A 52 -0.34 -13.99 1.92
N LEU A 53 0.75 -14.53 1.36
CA LEU A 53 1.29 -14.05 0.08
C LEU A 53 0.29 -14.23 -1.07
N ILE A 54 -0.50 -15.30 -1.06
CA ILE A 54 -1.55 -15.55 -2.06
C ILE A 54 -2.70 -14.56 -1.87
N ALA A 55 -3.13 -14.35 -0.62
CA ALA A 55 -4.19 -13.41 -0.30
C ALA A 55 -3.81 -11.97 -0.71
N VAL A 56 -2.53 -11.62 -0.52
CA VAL A 56 -1.97 -10.36 -0.98
C VAL A 56 -1.90 -10.28 -2.49
N ALA A 57 -1.46 -11.35 -3.17
CA ALA A 57 -1.40 -11.37 -4.63
C ALA A 57 -2.80 -11.22 -5.24
N ASN A 58 -3.82 -11.80 -4.62
CA ASN A 58 -5.22 -11.71 -5.04
C ASN A 58 -5.67 -10.24 -5.15
N TYR A 59 -5.57 -9.46 -4.07
CA TYR A 59 -5.98 -8.05 -4.14
C TYR A 59 -5.02 -7.18 -4.96
N VAL A 60 -3.74 -7.55 -5.05
CA VAL A 60 -2.81 -6.79 -5.90
C VAL A 60 -3.17 -6.90 -7.37
N LEU A 61 -3.44 -8.12 -7.84
CA LEU A 61 -3.72 -8.37 -9.26
C LEU A 61 -5.16 -7.98 -9.63
N ILE A 62 -6.13 -8.40 -8.83
CA ILE A 62 -7.55 -8.25 -9.18
C ILE A 62 -8.04 -6.86 -8.81
N ASN A 63 -7.87 -6.48 -7.55
CA ASN A 63 -8.50 -5.28 -7.02
C ASN A 63 -7.79 -4.01 -7.50
N PHE A 64 -6.46 -3.97 -7.43
CA PHE A 64 -5.72 -2.79 -7.87
C PHE A 64 -5.56 -2.66 -9.39
N ASP A 65 -5.95 -3.67 -10.19
CA ASP A 65 -5.83 -3.69 -11.66
C ASP A 65 -4.40 -3.35 -12.10
N THR A 66 -3.49 -4.23 -11.69
CA THR A 66 -2.05 -4.04 -11.88
C THR A 66 -1.45 -5.06 -12.84
N ASP A 67 -0.36 -4.64 -13.45
CA ASP A 67 0.47 -5.40 -14.37
C ASP A 67 1.94 -5.29 -13.94
N ARG A 68 2.86 -5.81 -14.78
CA ARG A 68 4.31 -5.75 -14.49
C ARG A 68 4.91 -4.34 -14.63
N ASP A 69 4.27 -3.47 -15.40
CA ASP A 69 4.71 -2.09 -15.59
C ASP A 69 4.20 -1.15 -14.49
N SER A 70 3.38 -1.68 -13.57
CA SER A 70 2.84 -0.93 -12.45
C SER A 70 3.92 -0.44 -11.50
N ARG A 71 3.89 0.86 -11.19
CA ARG A 71 4.86 1.57 -10.34
C ARG A 71 4.16 2.10 -9.11
N TRP A 72 4.49 1.52 -7.98
CA TRP A 72 3.85 1.77 -6.70
C TRP A 72 4.58 2.84 -5.90
N PHE A 73 3.84 3.85 -5.45
CA PHE A 73 4.25 4.76 -4.42
C PHE A 73 3.40 4.57 -3.17
N SER A 74 4.01 4.61 -2.00
CA SER A 74 3.22 4.58 -0.76
C SER A 74 3.87 5.37 0.35
N VAL A 75 3.09 6.20 1.01
CA VAL A 75 3.49 6.93 2.22
C VAL A 75 2.97 6.14 3.43
N MET A 76 3.59 5.00 3.70
CA MET A 76 3.23 4.13 4.83
C MET A 76 4.51 3.59 5.47
N PRO A 77 4.63 3.66 6.81
CA PRO A 77 5.83 3.24 7.50
C PRO A 77 6.00 1.72 7.46
N ALA A 78 7.27 1.30 7.52
CA ALA A 78 7.64 -0.08 7.81
C ALA A 78 7.09 -0.46 9.19
N GLY A 79 6.42 -1.62 9.28
CA GLY A 79 5.75 -2.09 10.50
C GLY A 79 4.22 -2.08 10.43
N THR A 80 3.63 -1.47 9.41
CA THR A 80 2.19 -1.65 9.13
C THR A 80 1.94 -3.03 8.53
N ALA A 81 0.80 -3.65 8.85
CA ALA A 81 0.46 -4.99 8.31
C ALA A 81 0.45 -5.03 6.78
N ILE A 82 0.08 -3.93 6.13
CA ILE A 82 0.04 -3.82 4.67
C ILE A 82 1.44 -3.69 4.02
N TRP A 83 2.50 -3.50 4.82
CA TRP A 83 3.86 -3.38 4.29
C TRP A 83 4.31 -4.67 3.57
N ILE A 84 3.82 -5.83 4.01
CA ILE A 84 4.04 -7.14 3.33
C ILE A 84 3.62 -7.10 1.85
N SER A 85 2.66 -6.24 1.48
CA SER A 85 2.22 -6.06 0.09
C SER A 85 3.34 -5.62 -0.84
N LYS A 86 4.37 -4.95 -0.32
CA LYS A 86 5.54 -4.56 -1.09
C LYS A 86 6.31 -5.79 -1.56
N ILE A 87 6.54 -6.75 -0.68
CA ILE A 87 7.25 -7.98 -1.04
C ILE A 87 6.51 -8.72 -2.15
N THR A 88 5.18 -8.88 -2.01
CA THR A 88 4.36 -9.53 -3.04
C THR A 88 4.32 -8.75 -4.35
N LYS A 89 4.18 -7.42 -4.33
CA LYS A 89 4.23 -6.58 -5.55
C LYS A 89 5.55 -6.76 -6.30
N HIS A 90 6.66 -6.80 -5.57
CA HIS A 90 7.97 -7.03 -6.16
C HIS A 90 8.06 -8.43 -6.79
N PHE A 91 7.57 -9.45 -6.09
CA PHE A 91 7.48 -10.81 -6.62
C PHE A 91 6.63 -10.91 -7.90
N LEU A 92 5.56 -10.12 -8.00
CA LEU A 92 4.73 -10.00 -9.20
C LEU A 92 5.41 -9.22 -10.35
N GLY A 93 6.65 -8.78 -10.17
CA GLY A 93 7.44 -8.07 -11.18
C GLY A 93 7.19 -6.56 -11.24
N GLN A 94 6.54 -5.98 -10.23
CA GLN A 94 6.16 -4.57 -10.20
C GLN A 94 7.25 -3.70 -9.58
N THR A 95 7.26 -2.41 -9.92
CA THR A 95 8.22 -1.44 -9.38
C THR A 95 7.69 -0.84 -8.08
N ILE A 96 8.54 -0.72 -7.07
CA ILE A 96 8.19 -0.13 -5.77
C ILE A 96 9.10 1.05 -5.48
N VAL A 97 8.50 2.22 -5.31
CA VAL A 97 9.17 3.42 -4.84
C VAL A 97 9.00 3.48 -3.32
N LEU A 98 10.10 3.20 -2.61
CA LEU A 98 10.18 3.37 -1.17
C LEU A 98 10.42 4.85 -0.85
N TYR A 99 9.67 5.34 0.12
CA TYR A 99 9.71 6.74 0.53
C TYR A 99 9.95 6.83 2.03
N GLU A 100 10.92 7.65 2.41
CA GLU A 100 11.27 7.93 3.79
C GLU A 100 11.03 9.41 4.08
N GLY A 101 10.23 9.69 5.11
CA GLY A 101 9.91 11.04 5.55
C GLY A 101 8.47 11.48 5.28
N SER A 102 8.24 12.79 5.41
CA SER A 102 6.94 13.39 5.15
C SER A 102 6.83 13.81 3.68
N PRO A 103 5.75 13.43 2.96
CA PRO A 103 5.53 13.76 1.55
C PRO A 103 5.44 15.27 1.26
N TYR A 104 5.49 16.09 2.31
CA TYR A 104 5.33 17.54 2.26
C TYR A 104 6.56 18.30 2.79
N PHE A 105 7.64 17.60 3.13
CA PHE A 105 8.74 18.19 3.89
C PHE A 105 9.54 19.24 3.12
N LEU A 106 9.90 18.97 1.86
CA LEU A 106 10.81 19.85 1.10
C LEU A 106 10.08 21.04 0.47
N SER A 107 8.84 20.83 0.01
CA SER A 107 8.04 21.83 -0.67
C SER A 107 6.55 21.42 -0.70
N PRO A 108 5.63 22.36 -0.96
CA PRO A 108 4.22 22.06 -1.27
C PRO A 108 4.03 21.11 -2.46
N THR A 109 5.04 20.96 -3.32
CA THR A 109 4.97 20.14 -4.53
C THR A 109 5.63 18.78 -4.41
N SER A 110 6.34 18.51 -3.31
CA SER A 110 7.27 17.36 -3.22
C SER A 110 6.63 16.01 -3.54
N PHE A 111 5.40 15.79 -3.08
CA PHE A 111 4.64 14.59 -3.42
C PHE A 111 4.44 14.44 -4.93
N TRP A 112 4.02 15.52 -5.59
CA TRP A 112 3.75 15.56 -7.03
C TRP A 112 5.03 15.43 -7.86
N ASP A 113 6.12 16.07 -7.40
CA ASP A 113 7.45 15.95 -8.01
C ASP A 113 7.91 14.48 -8.05
N VAL A 114 7.62 13.70 -6.99
CA VAL A 114 7.93 12.26 -6.93
C VAL A 114 7.05 11.45 -7.88
N LEU A 115 5.75 11.78 -7.97
CA LEU A 115 4.83 11.09 -8.90
C LEU A 115 5.28 11.22 -10.35
N GLU A 116 5.62 12.45 -10.76
CA GLU A 116 6.12 12.75 -12.11
C GLU A 116 7.46 12.08 -12.37
N LYS A 117 8.47 12.34 -11.52
CA LYS A 117 9.84 11.84 -11.70
C LYS A 117 9.90 10.32 -11.85
N HIS A 118 9.10 9.60 -11.08
CA HIS A 118 9.10 8.15 -11.06
C HIS A 118 7.97 7.51 -11.87
N LYS A 119 7.18 8.32 -12.60
CA LYS A 119 6.05 7.89 -13.43
C LYS A 119 5.09 6.96 -12.67
N ILE A 120 4.77 7.34 -11.43
CA ILE A 120 3.96 6.52 -10.54
C ILE A 120 2.59 6.26 -11.16
N SER A 121 2.15 5.00 -11.18
CA SER A 121 0.81 4.64 -11.65
C SER A 121 -0.14 4.23 -10.53
N HIS A 122 0.39 3.77 -9.39
CA HIS A 122 -0.41 3.32 -8.26
C HIS A 122 0.06 3.92 -6.95
N ILE A 123 -0.88 4.44 -6.15
CA ILE A 123 -0.60 5.09 -4.87
C ILE A 123 -1.36 4.38 -3.76
N LEU A 124 -0.67 4.12 -2.65
CA LEU A 124 -1.27 3.56 -1.44
C LEU A 124 -0.91 4.42 -0.22
N MET A 125 -1.90 5.00 0.47
CA MET A 125 -1.62 5.90 1.61
C MET A 125 -2.74 5.93 2.65
N PHE A 126 -2.48 6.54 3.80
CA PHE A 126 -3.52 6.80 4.79
C PHE A 126 -4.38 8.02 4.40
N PRO A 127 -5.71 7.98 4.62
CA PRO A 127 -6.59 9.13 4.40
C PRO A 127 -6.10 10.40 5.11
N ARG A 128 -5.51 10.27 6.31
CA ARG A 128 -4.96 11.40 7.07
C ARG A 128 -3.90 12.20 6.30
N ALA A 129 -3.04 11.52 5.55
CA ALA A 129 -2.02 12.22 4.76
C ALA A 129 -2.70 13.11 3.71
N LEU A 130 -3.75 12.61 3.04
CA LEU A 130 -4.51 13.39 2.07
C LEU A 130 -5.31 14.53 2.70
N ASP A 131 -5.88 14.31 3.89
CA ASP A 131 -6.55 15.38 4.64
C ASP A 131 -5.59 16.54 4.93
N GLU A 132 -4.33 16.24 5.28
CA GLU A 132 -3.30 17.26 5.51
C GLU A 132 -2.90 17.98 4.21
N MET A 133 -2.79 17.25 3.10
CA MET A 133 -2.54 17.80 1.77
C MET A 133 -3.67 18.76 1.33
N GLU A 134 -4.93 18.35 1.53
CA GLU A 134 -6.13 19.12 1.25
C GLU A 134 -6.16 20.41 2.06
N LYS A 135 -6.01 20.32 3.39
CA LYS A 135 -6.02 21.48 4.30
C LYS A 135 -4.98 22.54 3.94
N ARG A 136 -3.82 22.10 3.46
CA ARG A 136 -2.72 22.98 3.06
C ARG A 136 -2.79 23.40 1.59
N ASN A 137 -3.78 22.88 0.85
CA ASN A 137 -3.96 23.08 -0.59
C ASN A 137 -2.70 22.71 -1.41
N TYR A 138 -1.97 21.68 -0.99
CA TYR A 138 -0.77 21.20 -1.66
C TYR A 138 -1.14 20.45 -2.93
N SER A 139 -1.16 21.17 -4.05
CA SER A 139 -1.63 20.71 -5.35
C SER A 139 -0.48 20.69 -6.37
N PRO A 140 -0.58 19.89 -7.45
CA PRO A 140 0.38 19.99 -8.54
C PRO A 140 0.29 21.38 -9.19
N THR A 141 1.41 21.84 -9.73
CA THR A 141 1.47 23.08 -10.52
C THR A 141 1.18 22.78 -11.99
N LYS A 142 0.94 23.84 -12.79
CA LYS A 142 0.77 23.73 -14.26
C LYS A 142 1.97 23.11 -14.99
N LYS A 143 3.13 22.97 -14.33
CA LYS A 143 4.33 22.38 -14.91
C LYS A 143 4.41 20.87 -14.75
N HIS A 144 3.58 20.28 -13.88
CA HIS A 144 3.61 18.84 -13.66
C HIS A 144 2.86 18.13 -14.79
N ASP A 145 3.53 17.16 -15.42
CA ASP A 145 2.95 16.18 -16.32
C ASP A 145 2.69 14.88 -15.54
N LEU A 146 1.53 14.83 -14.88
CA LEU A 146 1.16 13.68 -14.07
C LEU A 146 0.47 12.61 -14.92
N PRO A 147 0.90 11.34 -14.83
CA PRO A 147 0.16 10.26 -15.45
C PRO A 147 -1.21 10.09 -14.80
N LEU A 148 -2.10 9.35 -15.46
CA LEU A 148 -3.27 8.79 -14.81
C LEU A 148 -2.80 7.88 -13.66
N VAL A 149 -3.26 8.15 -12.44
CA VAL A 149 -2.93 7.33 -11.26
C VAL A 149 -4.14 6.61 -10.71
N ARG A 150 -3.93 5.40 -10.19
CA ARG A 150 -4.87 4.71 -9.30
C ARG A 150 -4.44 4.96 -7.86
N LEU A 151 -5.18 5.81 -7.15
CA LEU A 151 -4.92 6.14 -5.76
C LEU A 151 -5.90 5.39 -4.86
N THR A 152 -5.34 4.65 -3.89
CA THR A 152 -6.11 3.94 -2.88
C THR A 152 -5.72 4.41 -1.48
N THR A 153 -6.71 4.75 -0.68
CA THR A 153 -6.52 4.98 0.75
C THR A 153 -6.82 3.74 1.57
N VAL A 154 -6.05 3.49 2.63
CA VAL A 154 -6.26 2.31 3.51
C VAL A 154 -6.53 2.72 4.95
N GLY A 155 -7.51 2.06 5.57
CA GLY A 155 -7.73 2.07 7.02
C GLY A 155 -9.03 2.73 7.46
N CYS A 156 -9.50 3.77 6.77
CA CYS A 156 -10.83 4.34 7.01
C CYS A 156 -11.36 5.03 5.75
N ALA A 157 -12.65 5.35 5.74
CA ALA A 157 -13.30 6.06 4.65
C ALA A 157 -12.65 7.43 4.38
N THR A 158 -12.37 7.73 3.12
CA THR A 158 -11.92 9.07 2.71
C THR A 158 -13.06 10.06 2.87
N LYS A 159 -12.80 11.21 3.50
CA LYS A 159 -13.80 12.27 3.67
C LYS A 159 -14.26 12.81 2.32
N PRO A 160 -15.55 13.14 2.13
CA PRO A 160 -16.05 13.68 0.87
C PRO A 160 -15.28 14.91 0.36
N LYS A 161 -14.91 15.84 1.25
CA LYS A 161 -14.10 17.01 0.91
C LYS A 161 -12.72 16.66 0.34
N THR A 162 -12.05 15.66 0.94
CA THR A 162 -10.75 15.16 0.48
C THR A 162 -10.88 14.45 -0.87
N TYR A 163 -11.97 13.72 -1.08
CA TYR A 163 -12.30 13.14 -2.39
C TYR A 163 -12.51 14.21 -3.46
N ASP A 164 -13.20 15.31 -3.14
CA ASP A 164 -13.41 16.45 -4.05
C ASP A 164 -12.10 17.18 -4.38
N PHE A 165 -11.24 17.35 -3.38
CA PHE A 165 -9.89 17.86 -3.58
C PHE A 165 -9.12 17.00 -4.59
N LEU A 166 -9.15 15.69 -4.42
CA LEU A 166 -8.50 14.73 -5.30
C LEU A 166 -9.03 14.81 -6.74
N LEU A 167 -10.34 14.69 -6.96
CA LEU A 167 -10.94 14.83 -8.30
C LEU A 167 -10.55 16.14 -9.00
N ARG A 168 -10.35 17.23 -8.24
CA ARG A 168 -9.89 18.50 -8.81
C ARG A 168 -8.43 18.45 -9.27
N VAL A 169 -7.55 17.77 -8.52
CA VAL A 169 -6.10 17.78 -8.77
C VAL A 169 -5.59 16.62 -9.61
N LEU A 170 -6.30 15.47 -9.68
CA LEU A 170 -6.05 14.43 -10.67
C LEU A 170 -7.36 13.99 -11.35
N LYS A 171 -7.82 14.80 -12.31
CA LYS A 171 -9.15 14.70 -12.93
C LYS A 171 -9.48 13.34 -13.56
N ASP A 172 -8.50 12.69 -14.15
CA ASP A 172 -8.70 11.41 -14.86
C ASP A 172 -8.28 10.19 -14.02
N SER A 173 -7.91 10.42 -12.76
CA SER A 173 -7.42 9.37 -11.89
C SER A 173 -8.54 8.59 -11.22
N VAL A 174 -8.19 7.38 -10.83
CA VAL A 174 -9.08 6.46 -10.14
C VAL A 174 -8.84 6.58 -8.64
N TYR A 175 -9.89 6.87 -7.89
CA TYR A 175 -9.83 6.96 -6.43
C TYR A 175 -10.61 5.85 -5.76
N SER A 176 -9.97 5.20 -4.81
CA SER A 176 -10.58 4.15 -4.00
C SER A 176 -10.27 4.31 -2.53
N THR A 177 -11.09 3.67 -1.71
CA THR A 177 -10.83 3.49 -0.28
C THR A 177 -10.96 2.01 0.04
N SER A 178 -10.09 1.52 0.90
CA SER A 178 -10.07 0.12 1.33
C SER A 178 -9.93 0.02 2.85
N LEU A 179 -10.50 -1.03 3.40
CA LEU A 179 -10.36 -1.38 4.82
C LEU A 179 -9.56 -2.66 4.93
N GLY A 180 -8.69 -2.74 5.93
CA GLY A 180 -8.00 -3.95 6.33
C GLY A 180 -7.63 -3.85 7.80
N CYS A 181 -7.11 -4.94 8.36
CA CYS A 181 -6.62 -4.97 9.73
C CYS A 181 -5.40 -5.89 9.85
N THR A 182 -4.69 -5.77 10.96
CA THR A 182 -3.48 -6.56 11.22
C THR A 182 -3.81 -8.05 11.39
N GLU A 183 -4.97 -8.37 11.95
CA GLU A 183 -5.48 -9.73 12.13
C GLU A 183 -5.70 -10.46 10.81
N LEU A 184 -5.97 -9.73 9.73
CA LEU A 184 -6.12 -10.28 8.39
C LEU A 184 -4.82 -10.20 7.58
N SER A 185 -3.98 -9.20 7.83
CA SER A 185 -2.80 -8.85 7.00
C SER A 185 -3.13 -8.69 5.49
N GLN A 186 -4.39 -8.43 5.19
CA GLN A 186 -4.93 -8.20 3.86
C GLN A 186 -6.06 -7.16 3.95
N LEU A 187 -6.62 -6.80 2.79
CA LEU A 187 -7.79 -5.94 2.71
C LEU A 187 -9.06 -6.77 2.86
N ALA A 188 -10.05 -6.22 3.56
CA ALA A 188 -11.37 -6.79 3.75
C ALA A 188 -12.40 -6.14 2.82
N LEU A 189 -12.40 -4.82 2.74
CA LEU A 189 -13.25 -4.04 1.83
C LEU A 189 -12.39 -3.31 0.80
N PHE A 190 -12.89 -3.24 -0.43
CA PHE A 190 -12.20 -2.64 -1.56
C PHE A 190 -13.17 -1.89 -2.50
N ARG A 191 -12.61 -1.19 -3.51
CA ARG A 191 -13.33 -0.64 -4.66
C ARG A 191 -13.36 -1.60 -5.85
N GLU A 192 -14.33 -2.48 -5.94
CA GLU A 192 -14.58 -3.23 -7.17
C GLU A 192 -14.73 -2.27 -8.37
N LEU A 193 -13.89 -2.44 -9.39
CA LEU A 193 -13.75 -1.48 -10.50
C LEU A 193 -14.94 -1.53 -11.46
N THR A 194 -15.66 -2.64 -11.48
CA THR A 194 -16.86 -2.85 -12.29
C THR A 194 -18.14 -2.28 -11.65
N LEU A 195 -18.08 -1.85 -10.39
CA LEU A 195 -19.19 -1.26 -9.65
C LEU A 195 -19.05 0.27 -9.56
N PRO A 196 -20.17 1.01 -9.45
CA PRO A 196 -20.11 2.44 -9.22
C PRO A 196 -19.35 2.77 -7.92
N ALA A 197 -18.64 3.89 -7.95
CA ALA A 197 -17.92 4.42 -6.80
C ALA A 197 -18.65 5.65 -6.26
N TYR A 198 -18.86 5.67 -4.94
CA TYR A 198 -19.50 6.77 -4.24
C TYR A 198 -18.56 7.33 -3.17
N LYS A 199 -18.63 8.64 -2.96
CA LYS A 199 -17.77 9.34 -1.98
C LYS A 199 -17.99 8.76 -0.58
N GLY A 200 -16.90 8.44 0.11
CA GLY A 200 -16.94 7.90 1.47
C GLY A 200 -17.40 6.45 1.59
N GLN A 201 -17.54 5.72 0.47
CA GLN A 201 -17.97 4.34 0.47
C GLN A 201 -16.87 3.39 -0.03
N MET A 202 -16.93 2.14 0.44
CA MET A 202 -16.22 1.00 -0.12
C MET A 202 -17.30 0.10 -0.72
N ASN A 203 -17.20 -0.22 -2.00
CA ASN A 203 -18.36 -0.74 -2.75
C ASN A 203 -18.43 -2.28 -2.77
N ALA A 204 -17.39 -2.99 -2.33
CA ALA A 204 -17.39 -4.45 -2.31
C ALA A 204 -16.48 -5.05 -1.23
N ALA A 205 -16.78 -6.28 -0.82
CA ALA A 205 -15.87 -7.13 -0.08
C ALA A 205 -14.76 -7.66 -1.01
N THR A 206 -13.61 -7.96 -0.41
CA THR A 206 -12.49 -8.60 -1.13
C THR A 206 -12.88 -10.02 -1.56
N LEU A 207 -12.43 -10.45 -2.74
CA LEU A 207 -12.75 -11.77 -3.25
C LEU A 207 -12.33 -12.85 -2.25
N GLY A 208 -13.23 -13.78 -1.95
CA GLY A 208 -13.01 -14.83 -0.95
C GLY A 208 -13.37 -14.43 0.49
N MET A 209 -13.88 -13.22 0.73
CA MET A 209 -14.40 -12.80 2.04
C MET A 209 -15.93 -12.74 2.06
N PRO A 210 -16.61 -13.72 2.68
CA PRO A 210 -18.06 -13.71 2.83
C PRO A 210 -18.46 -12.75 3.95
N MET A 211 -18.44 -11.45 3.65
CA MET A 211 -18.83 -10.42 4.61
C MET A 211 -20.35 -10.34 4.76
N GLN A 212 -20.80 -10.29 6.02
CA GLN A 212 -22.19 -10.10 6.40
C GLN A 212 -22.27 -9.05 7.51
N VAL A 213 -23.40 -8.36 7.57
CA VAL A 213 -23.73 -7.45 8.66
C VAL A 213 -24.80 -8.14 9.47
N PHE A 214 -24.54 -8.29 10.77
CA PHE A 214 -25.50 -8.79 11.75
C PHE A 214 -26.01 -7.61 12.57
N ASP A 215 -27.24 -7.71 13.03
CA ASP A 215 -27.72 -6.93 14.16
C ASP A 215 -27.07 -7.43 15.46
N ASP A 216 -27.37 -6.74 16.56
CA ASP A 216 -26.82 -7.07 17.89
C ASP A 216 -27.54 -8.26 18.55
N ASP A 217 -28.65 -8.73 17.95
CA ASP A 217 -29.51 -9.83 18.42
C ASP A 217 -29.18 -11.18 17.74
#